data_AF-A0A9E1GJV5-F1
#
_entry.id   AF-A0A9E1GJV5-F1
#
_cell.length_a   1.000
_cell.length_b   1.000
_cell.length_c   1.000
_cell.angle_alpha   90.00
_cell.angle_beta   90.00
_cell.angle_gamma   90.00
#
_symmetry.space_group_name_H-M   'P 1'
#
loop_
_entity.id
_entity.type
_entity.pdbx_description
1 polymer ?
#
loop_
_entity_poly.entity_id
_entity_poly.type
_entity_poly.pdbx_seq_one_letter_code
_entity_poly.pdbx_strand_id
1 'polypeptide(L)'
;MKNGGWVRWRHWTENGLVAFGQMPLRDVGRELQKFEAEALKILKETGADHVLYGVKEYDSDGDLDMVRFYLEPMSEQEFEDRVVKNSTGMTVYAVHKR
;
A
#
# COMPACT_ATOMS: atom_id res chain seq x y z
N MET A 1 19.99 -12.39 -1.34
CA MET A 1 18.82 -11.54 -0.99
C MET A 1 19.22 -10.71 0.21
N LYS A 2 19.12 -9.38 0.15
CA LYS A 2 19.24 -8.55 1.36
C LYS A 2 18.19 -8.94 2.40
N ASN A 3 18.45 -8.61 3.67
CA ASN A 3 17.55 -8.87 4.80
C ASN A 3 17.16 -10.34 5.04
N GLY A 4 17.94 -11.31 4.53
CA GLY A 4 17.70 -12.74 4.76
C GLY A 4 16.35 -13.23 4.22
N GLY A 5 15.77 -12.55 3.24
CA GLY A 5 14.45 -12.89 2.69
C GLY A 5 13.27 -12.27 3.46
N TRP A 6 13.51 -11.31 4.34
CA TRP A 6 12.49 -10.58 5.10
C TRP A 6 12.35 -9.14 4.64
N VAL A 7 11.16 -8.57 4.84
CA VAL A 7 10.86 -7.17 4.56
C VAL A 7 10.12 -6.55 5.73
N ARG A 8 10.37 -5.26 5.97
CA ARG A 8 9.64 -4.48 6.97
C ARG A 8 8.27 -4.10 6.43
N TRP A 9 7.29 -4.06 7.30
CA TRP A 9 5.98 -3.56 6.94
C TRP A 9 5.37 -2.67 8.00
N ARG A 10 4.47 -1.78 7.56
CA ARG A 10 3.69 -0.87 8.40
C ARG A 10 2.25 -0.83 7.88
N HIS A 11 1.28 -0.74 8.78
CA HIS A 11 -0.12 -0.52 8.46
C HIS A 11 -0.56 0.81 9.08
N TRP A 12 -1.09 1.69 8.23
CA TRP A 12 -1.56 3.01 8.61
C TRP A 12 -3.07 3.13 8.41
N THR A 13 -3.69 3.91 9.30
CA THR A 13 -5.07 4.39 9.17
C THR A 13 -5.05 5.92 9.27
N GLU A 14 -6.21 6.56 9.11
CA GLU A 14 -6.37 8.00 9.39
C GLU A 14 -5.90 8.40 10.80
N ASN A 15 -5.97 7.48 11.77
CA ASN A 15 -5.55 7.70 13.15
C ASN A 15 -4.05 7.44 13.39
N GLY A 16 -3.28 7.17 12.33
CA GLY A 16 -1.84 6.93 12.38
C GLY A 16 -1.44 5.46 12.23
N LEU A 17 -0.21 5.15 12.66
CA LEU A 17 0.38 3.81 12.58
C LEU A 17 -0.31 2.86 13.56
N VAL A 18 -0.98 1.84 13.04
CA VAL A 18 -1.75 0.89 13.87
C VAL A 18 -1.02 -0.44 14.06
N ALA A 19 -0.15 -0.83 13.14
CA ALA A 19 0.65 -2.04 13.25
C ALA A 19 1.93 -1.95 12.41
N PHE A 20 2.94 -2.72 12.80
CA PHE A 20 4.19 -2.85 12.05
C PHE A 20 4.87 -4.17 12.39
N GLY A 21 5.82 -4.57 11.55
CA GLY A 21 6.60 -5.77 11.81
C GLY A 21 7.51 -6.14 10.65
N GLN A 22 7.85 -7.42 10.58
CA GLN A 22 8.58 -8.02 9.48
C GLN A 22 7.79 -9.22 8.95
N MET A 23 7.90 -9.48 7.65
CA MET A 23 7.36 -10.68 7.02
C MET A 23 8.34 -11.25 5.99
N PRO A 24 8.24 -12.54 5.65
CA PRO A 24 8.99 -13.09 4.53
C PRO A 24 8.61 -12.38 3.22
N LEU A 25 9.57 -12.10 2.35
CA LEU A 25 9.35 -11.49 1.04
C LEU A 25 8.32 -12.27 0.21
N ARG A 26 8.32 -13.60 0.31
CA ARG A 26 7.35 -14.47 -0.37
C ARG A 26 5.89 -14.26 0.06
N ASP A 27 5.67 -13.71 1.25
CA ASP A 27 4.32 -13.50 1.81
C ASP A 27 3.72 -12.15 1.38
N VAL A 28 4.54 -11.21 0.88
CA VAL A 28 4.12 -9.84 0.50
C VAL A 28 2.96 -9.85 -0.49
N GLY A 29 3.04 -10.68 -1.53
CA GLY A 29 1.99 -10.77 -2.55
C GLY A 29 0.66 -11.24 -1.96
N ARG A 30 0.70 -12.23 -1.06
CA ARG A 30 -0.50 -12.74 -0.38
C ARG A 30 -1.12 -11.69 0.52
N GLU A 31 -0.31 -10.94 1.28
CA GLU A 31 -0.85 -9.89 2.15
C GLU A 31 -1.44 -8.73 1.33
N LEU A 32 -0.81 -8.32 0.21
CA LEU A 32 -1.37 -7.31 -0.70
C LEU A 32 -2.74 -7.73 -1.25
N GLN A 33 -2.93 -9.00 -1.62
CA GLN A 33 -4.23 -9.52 -2.10
C GLN A 33 -5.34 -9.43 -1.04
N LYS A 34 -5.01 -9.63 0.25
CA LYS A 34 -5.99 -9.47 1.33
C LYS A 34 -6.42 -8.00 1.46
N PHE A 35 -5.45 -7.08 1.42
CA PHE A 35 -5.74 -5.64 1.46
C PHE A 35 -6.50 -5.17 0.22
N GLU A 36 -6.20 -5.69 -0.96
CA GLU A 36 -6.97 -5.42 -2.18
C GLU A 36 -8.43 -5.85 -2.04
N ALA A 37 -8.69 -7.04 -1.49
CA ALA A 37 -10.04 -7.52 -1.27
C ALA A 37 -10.86 -6.62 -0.32
N GLU A 38 -10.23 -6.12 0.75
CA GLU A 38 -10.87 -5.15 1.66
C GLU A 38 -11.04 -3.77 1.01
N ALA A 39 -10.05 -3.31 0.25
CA ALA A 39 -10.13 -2.05 -0.49
C ALA A 39 -11.28 -2.04 -1.51
N LEU A 40 -11.54 -3.16 -2.18
CA LEU A 40 -12.70 -3.32 -3.07
C LEU A 40 -14.05 -3.22 -2.34
N LYS A 41 -14.12 -3.66 -1.07
CA LYS A 41 -15.34 -3.48 -0.26
C LYS A 41 -15.52 -2.01 0.10
N ILE A 42 -14.47 -1.36 0.59
CA ILE A 42 -14.48 0.07 0.95
C ILE A 42 -14.85 0.94 -0.25
N LEU A 43 -14.29 0.66 -1.43
CA LEU A 43 -14.62 1.40 -2.65
C LEU A 43 -16.12 1.34 -2.96
N LYS A 44 -16.75 0.16 -2.80
CA LYS A 44 -18.20 -0.03 -3.01
C LYS A 44 -19.05 0.66 -1.94
N GLU A 45 -18.61 0.61 -0.69
CA GLU A 45 -19.34 1.17 0.45
C GLU A 45 -19.29 2.70 0.49
N THR A 46 -18.13 3.27 0.17
CA THR A 46 -17.91 4.73 0.25
C THR A 46 -18.22 5.45 -1.07
N GLY A 47 -18.16 4.75 -2.21
CA GLY A 47 -18.33 5.36 -3.53
C GLY A 47 -17.16 6.23 -3.98
N ALA A 48 -16.02 6.17 -3.27
CA ALA A 48 -14.78 6.87 -3.59
C ALA A 48 -14.29 6.56 -5.00
N ASP A 49 -13.43 7.42 -5.54
CA ASP A 49 -12.84 7.21 -6.87
C ASP A 49 -11.67 6.21 -6.80
N HIS A 50 -10.95 6.21 -5.68
CA HIS A 50 -9.84 5.31 -5.43
C HIS A 50 -9.81 4.83 -3.97
N VAL A 51 -9.19 3.67 -3.74
CA VAL A 51 -8.75 3.26 -2.40
C VAL A 51 -7.30 2.82 -2.49
N LEU A 52 -6.40 3.56 -1.83
CA LEU A 52 -5.00 3.18 -1.68
C LEU A 52 -4.91 2.06 -0.65
N TYR A 53 -4.26 0.95 -1.01
CA TYR A 53 -4.14 -0.20 -0.12
C TYR A 53 -2.72 -0.68 0.11
N GLY A 54 -1.78 -0.30 -0.76
CA GLY A 54 -0.39 -0.71 -0.61
C GLY A 54 0.60 0.22 -1.29
N VAL A 55 1.78 0.36 -0.70
CA VAL A 55 2.95 1.01 -1.32
C VAL A 55 4.18 0.16 -1.05
N LYS A 56 4.97 -0.13 -2.08
CA LYS A 56 6.32 -0.70 -1.97
C LYS A 56 7.36 0.38 -2.16
N GLU A 57 8.30 0.44 -1.23
CA GLU A 57 9.47 1.32 -1.25
C GLU A 57 10.73 0.47 -1.42
N TYR A 58 11.61 0.91 -2.30
CA TYR A 58 12.85 0.22 -2.63
C TYR A 58 14.04 1.04 -2.13
N ASP A 59 15.12 0.35 -1.73
CA ASP A 59 16.37 1.00 -1.36
C ASP A 59 17.16 1.48 -2.60
N SER A 60 18.32 2.08 -2.37
CA SER A 60 19.20 2.58 -3.44
C SER A 60 19.70 1.51 -4.40
N ASP A 61 19.67 0.25 -3.98
CA ASP A 61 20.14 -0.89 -4.77
C ASP A 61 18.98 -1.55 -5.54
N GLY A 62 17.76 -1.01 -5.41
CA GLY A 62 16.54 -1.51 -6.03
C GLY A 62 15.91 -2.69 -5.30
N ASP A 63 16.41 -3.05 -4.11
CA ASP A 63 15.83 -4.12 -3.29
C ASP A 63 14.60 -3.58 -2.52
N LEU A 64 13.58 -4.42 -2.35
CA LEU A 64 12.40 -4.06 -1.59
C LEU A 64 12.76 -3.83 -0.12
N ASP A 65 12.61 -2.60 0.35
CA ASP A 65 12.98 -2.19 1.71
C ASP A 65 11.79 -2.20 2.67
N MET A 66 10.62 -1.74 2.20
CA MET A 66 9.43 -1.59 3.03
C MET A 66 8.13 -1.75 2.23
N VAL A 67 7.13 -2.36 2.88
CA VAL A 67 5.74 -2.40 2.40
C VAL A 67 4.87 -1.61 3.37
N ARG A 68 4.15 -0.61 2.87
CA ARG A 68 3.15 0.13 3.64
C ARG A 68 1.77 -0.31 3.21
N PHE A 69 0.93 -0.69 4.15
CA PHE A 69 -0.46 -1.04 3.94
C PHE A 69 -1.37 0.09 4.42
N TYR A 70 -2.46 0.26 3.68
CA TYR A 70 -3.49 1.29 3.90
C TYR A 70 -4.85 0.67 3.60
N LEU A 71 -5.92 1.41 3.92
CA LEU A 71 -7.29 1.17 3.46
C LEU A 71 -7.97 2.53 3.32
N GLU A 72 -7.34 3.43 2.56
CA GLU A 72 -7.69 4.85 2.55
C GLU A 72 -8.49 5.20 1.29
N PRO A 73 -9.80 5.46 1.39
CA PRO A 73 -10.60 5.96 0.29
C PRO A 73 -10.22 7.40 -0.05
N MET A 74 -10.16 7.72 -1.33
CA MET A 74 -9.74 9.03 -1.85
C MET A 74 -10.60 9.42 -3.06
N SER A 75 -10.81 10.73 -3.21
CA SER A 75 -11.24 11.32 -4.48
C SER A 75 -10.11 11.29 -5.52
N GLU A 76 -10.45 11.49 -6.79
CA GLU A 76 -9.48 11.62 -7.89
C GLU A 76 -8.39 12.68 -7.58
N GLN A 77 -8.82 13.88 -7.15
CA GLN A 77 -7.90 14.98 -6.85
C GLN A 77 -6.96 14.66 -5.68
N GLU A 78 -7.47 14.04 -4.61
CA GLU A 78 -6.64 13.64 -3.47
C GLU A 78 -5.63 12.56 -3.85
N PHE A 79 -6.02 11.61 -4.69
CA PHE A 79 -5.12 10.57 -5.16
C PHE A 79 -3.99 11.14 -6.04
N GLU A 80 -4.32 12.05 -6.95
CA GLU A 80 -3.34 12.75 -7.76
C GLU A 80 -2.36 13.55 -6.88
N ASP A 81 -2.88 14.34 -5.94
CA ASP A 81 -2.06 15.23 -5.11
C ASP A 81 -1.20 14.50 -4.09
N ARG A 82 -1.74 13.46 -3.46
CA ARG A 82 -1.09 12.77 -2.34
C ARG A 82 -0.32 11.54 -2.79
N VAL A 83 -0.78 10.84 -3.82
CA VAL A 83 -0.19 9.55 -4.24
C VAL A 83 0.65 9.74 -5.48
N VAL A 84 0.06 10.12 -6.61
CA VAL A 84 0.75 10.15 -7.92
C VAL A 84 1.98 11.06 -7.90
N LYS A 85 1.83 12.29 -7.39
CA LYS A 85 2.94 13.26 -7.33
C LYS A 85 4.07 12.87 -6.38
N ASN A 86 3.81 12.01 -5.38
CA ASN A 86 4.76 11.68 -4.32
C ASN A 86 5.33 10.25 -4.42
N SER A 87 4.91 9.46 -5.42
CA SER A 87 5.28 8.04 -5.52
C SER A 87 6.44 7.73 -6.47
N THR A 88 7.27 8.73 -6.82
CA THR A 88 8.44 8.50 -7.68
C THR A 88 9.36 7.44 -7.07
N GLY A 89 9.66 6.39 -7.84
CA GLY A 89 10.50 5.27 -7.40
C GLY A 89 9.78 4.25 -6.49
N MET A 90 8.46 4.36 -6.32
CA MET A 90 7.65 3.44 -5.52
C MET A 90 6.72 2.61 -6.42
N THR A 91 6.24 1.47 -5.92
CA THR A 91 5.10 0.77 -6.53
C THR A 91 3.85 1.04 -5.70
N VAL A 92 2.87 1.71 -6.30
CA VAL A 92 1.59 2.01 -5.68
C VAL A 92 0.57 0.95 -6.06
N TYR A 93 -0.22 0.53 -5.07
CA TYR A 93 -1.31 -0.40 -5.21
C TYR A 93 -2.60 0.26 -4.74
N ALA A 94 -3.51 0.50 -5.69
CA ALA A 94 -4.81 1.09 -5.44
C ALA A 94 -5.87 0.36 -6.26
N VAL A 95 -7.10 0.37 -5.76
CA VAL A 95 -8.27 0.01 -6.57
C VAL A 95 -8.92 1.30 -7.05
N HIS A 96 -9.37 1.30 -8.30
CA HIS A 96 -9.98 2.46 -8.94
C HIS A 96 -11.43 2.15 -9.28
N LYS A 97 -12.29 3.16 -9.17
CA LYS A 97 -13.67 3.12 -9.67
C LYS A 97 -13.64 2.86 -11.17
N ARG A 98 -14.53 1.98 -11.62
CA ARG A 98 -14.65 1.59 -13.03
C ARG A 98 -15.44 2.62 -13.83
#